data_AF-A0A950A6Z0-F1
#
_entry.id   AF-A0A950A6Z0-F1
#
_cell.length_a   1.000
_cell.length_b   1.000
_cell.length_c   1.000
_cell.angle_alpha   90.00
_cell.angle_beta   90.00
_cell.angle_gamma   90.00
#
_symmetry.space_group_name_H-M   'P 1'
#
loop_
_entity.id
_entity.type
_entity.pdbx_description
1 polymer ?
#
loop_
_entity_poly.entity_id
_entity_poly.type
_entity_poly.pdbx_seq_one_letter_code
_entity_poly.pdbx_strand_id
1 'polypeptide(L)'
;MADLLALLPHADLYVQDDVDVRHHPTLTRIWSRRGARGQRHVRAPGTSPKVVGFAAVDWRDGWCSTGFAKSRTAQVFVEQLDHLVRRSQERGRMAIALVDNAKIHTPWGAKAVRAALDRHGPKLRLVYTPAYDPSANPTERLWPPFRRAVTHNHHRDDFWDLYCDAEQNFTDLDAQPERALRHIGSPFAIVDDACLSNERAA
;
A
#
# COMPACT_ATOMS: atom_id res chain seq x y z
N MET A 1 -18.28 0.27 -17.45
CA MET A 1 -17.11 -0.62 -17.59
C MET A 1 -16.42 -0.41 -18.93
N ALA A 2 -17.13 -0.44 -20.07
CA ALA A 2 -16.56 -0.21 -21.41
C ALA A 2 -15.73 1.09 -21.52
N ASP A 3 -16.25 2.21 -21.02
CA ASP A 3 -15.54 3.50 -21.06
C ASP A 3 -14.22 3.48 -20.29
N LEU A 4 -14.16 2.76 -19.16
CA LEU A 4 -12.93 2.63 -18.37
C LEU A 4 -11.90 1.79 -19.10
N LEU A 5 -12.34 0.66 -19.69
CA LEU A 5 -11.46 -0.23 -20.45
C LEU A 5 -10.85 0.48 -21.67
N ALA A 6 -11.60 1.39 -22.31
CA ALA A 6 -11.12 2.20 -23.42
C ALA A 6 -10.00 3.18 -23.03
N LEU A 7 -9.91 3.56 -21.74
CA LEU A 7 -8.86 4.46 -21.24
C LEU A 7 -7.55 3.73 -20.92
N LEU A 8 -7.61 2.43 -20.57
CA LEU A 8 -6.45 1.67 -20.08
C LEU A 8 -5.21 1.70 -21.01
N PRO A 9 -5.33 1.66 -22.35
CA PRO A 9 -4.16 1.77 -23.22
C PRO A 9 -3.38 3.08 -23.04
N HIS A 10 -4.07 4.16 -22.65
CA HIS A 10 -3.54 5.52 -22.51
C HIS A 10 -3.43 5.99 -21.05
N ALA A 11 -3.56 5.07 -20.09
CA ALA A 11 -3.55 5.38 -18.67
C ALA A 11 -2.49 4.59 -17.91
N ASP A 12 -1.90 5.21 -16.90
CA ASP A 12 -1.21 4.51 -15.83
C ASP A 12 -2.26 4.14 -14.76
N LEU A 13 -2.31 2.86 -14.39
CA LEU A 13 -3.28 2.34 -13.41
C LEU A 13 -2.56 2.11 -12.09
N TYR A 14 -2.91 2.89 -11.08
CA TYR A 14 -2.37 2.80 -9.74
C TYR A 14 -3.35 2.09 -8.82
N VAL A 15 -2.90 1.09 -8.09
CA VAL A 15 -3.66 0.50 -6.97
C VAL A 15 -3.17 1.15 -5.69
N GLN A 16 -4.08 1.72 -4.88
CA GLN A 16 -3.70 2.52 -3.70
C GLN A 16 -4.45 2.08 -2.44
N ASP A 17 -3.72 2.12 -1.32
CA ASP A 17 -4.25 1.89 0.02
C ASP A 17 -3.30 2.44 1.11
N ASP A 18 -3.74 2.40 2.38
CA ASP A 18 -3.04 2.93 3.55
C ASP A 18 -2.87 1.89 4.67
N VAL A 19 -1.76 1.95 5.40
CA VAL A 19 -1.43 1.05 6.52
C VAL A 19 -1.13 1.82 7.81
N ASP A 20 -1.68 1.36 8.93
CA ASP A 20 -1.30 1.85 10.27
C ASP A 20 0.03 1.22 10.70
N VAL A 21 1.00 2.08 11.04
CA VAL A 21 2.24 1.71 11.73
C VAL A 21 2.15 2.21 13.16
N ARG A 22 1.89 1.28 14.09
CA ARG A 22 1.73 1.58 15.52
C ARG A 22 2.91 1.02 16.28
N HIS A 23 3.41 1.77 17.25
CA HIS A 23 4.49 1.31 18.13
C HIS A 23 4.09 0.09 18.95
N HIS A 24 2.81 -0.02 19.32
CA HIS A 24 2.32 -1.25 19.92
C HIS A 24 2.35 -2.37 18.86
N PRO A 25 3.14 -3.44 19.07
CA PRO A 25 3.28 -4.50 18.09
C PRO A 25 1.95 -5.19 17.88
N THR A 26 1.70 -5.59 16.63
CA THR A 26 0.62 -6.51 16.31
C THR A 26 1.07 -7.92 16.67
N LEU A 27 0.23 -8.64 17.42
CA LEU A 27 0.55 -10.01 17.82
C LEU A 27 0.19 -10.97 16.70
N THR A 28 1.16 -11.81 16.33
CA THR A 28 0.93 -12.93 15.41
C THR A 28 1.53 -14.21 15.96
N ARG A 29 1.12 -15.35 15.41
CA ARG A 29 1.60 -16.66 15.86
C ARG A 29 3.11 -16.79 15.69
N ILE A 30 3.76 -17.32 16.72
CA ILE A 30 5.18 -17.64 16.76
C ILE A 30 5.36 -18.97 17.48
N TRP A 31 6.32 -19.75 17.04
CA TRP A 31 6.70 -20.95 17.77
C TRP A 31 7.38 -20.56 19.08
N SER A 32 7.06 -21.30 20.14
CA SER A 32 7.59 -21.11 21.48
C SER A 32 7.69 -22.48 22.14
N ARG A 33 8.64 -22.65 23.07
CA ARG A 33 8.76 -23.91 23.81
C ARG A 33 7.49 -24.11 24.64
N ARG A 34 7.04 -25.36 24.78
CA ARG A 34 5.85 -25.69 25.56
C ARG A 34 6.04 -25.28 27.03
N GLY A 35 4.98 -24.71 27.61
CA GLY A 35 4.95 -24.28 29.02
C GLY A 35 5.24 -22.79 29.21
N ALA A 36 4.76 -22.22 30.32
CA ALA A 36 4.78 -20.77 30.58
C ALA A 36 6.18 -20.13 30.48
N ARG A 37 7.23 -20.83 30.93
CA ARG A 37 8.62 -20.33 30.84
C ARG A 37 9.17 -20.31 29.40
N GLY A 38 8.58 -21.08 28.50
CA GLY A 38 8.97 -21.16 27.09
C GLY A 38 8.19 -20.22 26.18
N GLN A 39 7.15 -19.57 26.70
CA GLN A 39 6.31 -18.62 25.96
C GLN A 39 7.09 -17.34 25.69
N ARG A 40 7.18 -16.96 24.41
CA ARG A 40 7.77 -15.69 24.03
C ARG A 40 6.85 -14.54 24.43
N HIS A 41 7.37 -13.63 25.23
CA HIS A 41 6.70 -12.39 25.58
C HIS A 41 7.00 -11.32 24.53
N VAL A 42 5.99 -10.55 24.18
CA VAL A 42 6.13 -9.35 23.35
C VAL A 42 5.92 -8.16 24.28
N ARG A 43 6.90 -7.26 24.34
CA ARG A 43 6.84 -6.08 25.20
C ARG A 43 5.72 -5.16 24.72
N ALA A 44 4.87 -4.72 25.64
CA ALA A 44 3.94 -3.61 25.42
C ALA A 44 4.67 -2.30 25.76
N PRO A 45 4.84 -1.35 24.82
CA PRO A 45 5.59 -0.12 25.06
C PRO A 45 4.93 0.88 26.04
N GLY A 46 3.68 0.60 26.47
CA GLY A 46 2.90 1.46 27.36
C GLY A 46 2.31 2.71 26.67
N THR A 47 2.99 3.24 25.66
CA THR A 47 2.48 4.23 24.70
C THR A 47 2.29 3.58 23.32
N SER A 48 1.48 4.18 22.47
CA SER A 48 1.27 3.68 21.10
C SER A 48 1.23 4.84 20.10
N PRO A 49 2.32 5.62 19.97
CA PRO A 49 2.44 6.53 18.83
C PRO A 49 2.25 5.77 17.53
N LYS A 50 1.75 6.48 16.52
CA LYS A 50 1.47 5.91 15.23
C LYS A 50 1.73 6.90 14.12
N VAL A 51 2.08 6.37 12.96
CA VAL A 51 1.99 7.05 11.68
C VAL A 51 1.14 6.20 10.73
N VAL A 52 0.76 6.82 9.63
CA VAL A 52 0.04 6.18 8.53
C VAL A 52 1.03 6.09 7.38
N GLY A 53 1.35 4.88 6.94
CA GLY A 53 1.99 4.66 5.66
C GLY A 53 0.92 4.65 4.56
N PHE A 54 1.24 5.16 3.39
CA PHE A 54 0.40 5.08 2.20
C PHE A 54 1.25 4.56 1.04
N ALA A 55 0.64 3.77 0.16
CA ALA A 55 1.30 3.31 -1.06
C ALA A 55 0.32 3.30 -2.22
N ALA A 56 0.80 3.76 -3.38
CA ALA A 56 0.17 3.53 -4.66
C ALA A 56 1.19 2.83 -5.57
N VAL A 57 0.81 1.72 -6.20
CA VAL A 57 1.69 0.95 -7.08
C VAL A 57 1.12 0.95 -8.48
N ASP A 58 1.95 1.28 -9.48
CA ASP A 58 1.59 1.12 -10.88
C ASP A 58 1.42 -0.38 -11.19
N TRP A 59 0.22 -0.74 -11.62
CA TRP A 59 -0.19 -2.11 -11.90
C TRP A 59 0.64 -2.79 -12.99
N ARG A 60 1.26 -2.00 -13.88
CA ARG A 60 2.01 -2.50 -15.02
C ARG A 60 3.51 -2.56 -14.75
N ASP A 61 4.09 -1.46 -14.25
CA ASP A 61 5.55 -1.34 -14.15
C ASP A 61 6.08 -1.43 -12.72
N GLY A 62 5.21 -1.55 -11.71
CA GLY A 62 5.60 -1.75 -10.31
C GLY A 62 6.18 -0.52 -9.63
N TRP A 63 6.21 0.64 -10.29
CA TRP A 63 6.65 1.87 -9.66
C TRP A 63 5.76 2.24 -8.48
N CYS A 64 6.36 2.75 -7.41
CA CYS A 64 5.67 3.02 -6.17
C CYS A 64 5.67 4.52 -5.83
N SER A 65 4.51 5.04 -5.44
CA SER A 65 4.37 6.32 -4.74
C SER A 65 4.04 6.02 -3.29
N THR A 66 5.06 6.02 -2.43
CA THR A 66 4.94 5.69 -1.01
C THR A 66 5.29 6.87 -0.12
N GLY A 67 4.77 6.87 1.10
CA GLY A 67 5.18 7.83 2.12
C GLY A 67 4.48 7.65 3.44
N PHE A 68 4.73 8.57 4.36
CA PHE A 68 4.14 8.57 5.70
C PHE A 68 3.49 9.89 6.04
N ALA A 69 2.42 9.82 6.82
CA ALA A 69 1.74 10.97 7.38
C ALA A 69 1.37 10.74 8.85
N LYS A 70 1.16 11.83 9.59
CA LYS A 70 0.69 11.76 10.99
C LYS A 70 -0.72 11.16 11.09
N SER A 71 -1.55 11.33 10.06
CA SER A 71 -2.93 10.84 10.03
C SER A 71 -3.41 10.63 8.60
N ARG A 72 -4.41 9.75 8.44
CA ARG A 72 -5.16 9.57 7.19
C ARG A 72 -6.01 10.80 6.96
N THR A 73 -5.68 11.59 5.94
CA THR A 73 -6.42 12.80 5.59
C THR A 73 -6.62 12.89 4.09
N ALA A 74 -7.67 13.59 3.67
CA ALA A 74 -7.90 13.84 2.25
C ALA A 74 -6.77 14.67 1.61
N GLN A 75 -6.10 15.53 2.37
CA GLN A 75 -4.97 16.32 1.90
C GLN A 75 -3.79 15.45 1.50
N VAL A 76 -3.39 14.50 2.35
CA VAL A 76 -2.31 13.53 2.06
C VAL A 76 -2.65 12.72 0.81
N PHE A 77 -3.90 12.25 0.71
CA PHE A 77 -4.36 11.55 -0.48
C PHE A 77 -4.31 12.41 -1.74
N VAL A 78 -4.74 13.68 -1.68
CA VAL A 78 -4.67 14.62 -2.81
C VAL A 78 -3.22 14.91 -3.22
N GLU A 79 -2.30 15.05 -2.28
CA GLU A 79 -0.87 15.20 -2.58
C GLU A 79 -0.31 13.98 -3.29
N GLN A 80 -0.71 12.77 -2.88
CA GLN A 80 -0.35 11.55 -3.58
C GLN A 80 -0.94 11.53 -5.00
N LEU A 81 -2.23 11.87 -5.18
CA LEU A 81 -2.86 11.97 -6.50
C LEU A 81 -2.13 12.97 -7.40
N ASP A 82 -1.70 14.11 -6.87
CA ASP A 82 -0.91 15.10 -7.62
C ASP A 82 0.42 14.52 -8.11
N HIS A 83 1.06 13.66 -7.31
CA HIS A 83 2.26 12.95 -7.71
C HIS A 83 1.99 11.91 -8.81
N LEU A 84 0.92 11.13 -8.69
CA LEU A 84 0.51 10.14 -9.69
C LEU A 84 0.16 10.79 -11.04
N VAL A 85 -0.59 11.89 -11.01
CA VAL A 85 -0.96 12.64 -12.23
C VAL A 85 0.29 13.21 -12.89
N ARG A 86 1.22 13.79 -12.12
CA ARG A 86 2.46 14.34 -12.66
C ARG A 86 3.26 13.30 -13.43
N ARG A 87 3.55 12.15 -12.79
CA ARG A 87 4.26 11.03 -13.44
C ARG A 87 3.56 10.58 -14.72
N SER A 88 2.24 10.41 -14.67
CA SER A 88 1.48 9.93 -15.82
C SER A 88 1.53 10.92 -16.98
N GLN A 89 1.40 12.23 -16.69
CA GLN A 89 1.46 13.29 -17.69
C GLN A 89 2.85 13.43 -18.32
N GLU A 90 3.93 13.25 -17.55
CA GLU A 90 5.30 13.19 -18.09
C GLU A 90 5.48 12.07 -19.13
N ARG A 91 4.68 11.00 -19.04
CA ARG A 91 4.63 9.88 -19.99
C ARG A 91 3.57 10.05 -21.08
N GLY A 92 2.88 11.19 -21.14
CA GLY A 92 1.78 11.43 -22.08
C GLY A 92 0.51 10.61 -21.79
N ARG A 93 0.32 10.18 -20.54
CA ARG A 93 -0.76 9.30 -20.08
C ARG A 93 -1.63 9.99 -19.04
N MET A 94 -2.85 9.50 -18.83
CA MET A 94 -3.68 9.90 -17.69
C MET A 94 -3.43 8.99 -16.48
N ALA A 95 -3.75 9.47 -15.27
CA ALA A 95 -3.74 8.64 -14.07
C ALA A 95 -5.12 8.03 -13.81
N ILE A 96 -5.18 6.73 -13.59
CA ILE A 96 -6.33 6.05 -13.01
C ILE A 96 -5.90 5.49 -11.66
N ALA A 97 -6.58 5.86 -10.57
CA ALA A 97 -6.31 5.29 -9.25
C ALA A 97 -7.49 4.40 -8.81
N LEU A 98 -7.20 3.13 -8.51
CA LEU A 98 -8.10 2.20 -7.86
C LEU A 98 -7.96 2.35 -6.35
N VAL A 99 -9.04 2.75 -5.67
CA VAL A 99 -9.04 3.11 -4.25
C VAL A 99 -10.26 2.53 -3.53
N ASP A 100 -10.20 2.45 -2.20
CA ASP A 100 -11.36 2.07 -1.40
C ASP A 100 -12.38 3.22 -1.26
N ASN A 101 -13.50 2.96 -0.57
CA ASN A 101 -14.58 3.93 -0.36
C ASN A 101 -14.42 4.78 0.90
N ALA A 102 -13.21 4.90 1.48
CA ALA A 102 -13.00 5.75 2.64
C ALA A 102 -13.45 7.18 2.35
N LYS A 103 -14.12 7.84 3.32
CA LYS A 103 -14.64 9.22 3.12
C LYS A 103 -13.57 10.21 2.65
N ILE A 104 -12.31 9.97 3.03
CA ILE A 104 -11.17 10.81 2.63
C ILE A 104 -10.75 10.62 1.17
N HIS A 105 -11.17 9.54 0.50
CA HIS A 105 -10.88 9.22 -0.90
C HIS A 105 -11.99 9.61 -1.87
N THR A 106 -13.13 10.10 -1.36
CA THR A 106 -14.34 10.31 -2.16
C THR A 106 -14.69 11.79 -2.32
N PRO A 107 -15.15 12.24 -3.50
CA PRO A 107 -15.54 13.64 -3.71
C PRO A 107 -16.78 14.06 -2.91
N TRP A 108 -17.63 13.10 -2.50
CA TRP A 108 -18.76 13.36 -1.61
C TRP A 108 -18.35 13.39 -0.13
N GLY A 109 -17.29 12.66 0.25
CA GLY A 109 -16.78 12.63 1.63
C GLY A 109 -15.75 13.73 1.93
N ALA A 110 -15.04 14.24 0.92
CA ALA A 110 -13.99 15.23 1.08
C ALA A 110 -13.98 16.30 -0.03
N LYS A 111 -14.15 17.57 0.37
CA LYS A 111 -14.08 18.72 -0.55
C LYS A 111 -12.74 18.82 -1.29
N ALA A 112 -11.64 18.45 -0.62
CA ALA A 112 -10.30 18.47 -1.21
C ALA A 112 -10.19 17.50 -2.40
N VAL A 113 -10.75 16.29 -2.28
CA VAL A 113 -10.78 15.31 -3.38
C VAL A 113 -11.60 15.83 -4.54
N ARG A 114 -12.78 16.40 -4.27
CA ARG A 114 -13.59 17.02 -5.33
C ARG A 114 -12.82 18.12 -6.06
N ALA A 115 -12.19 19.04 -5.33
CA ALA A 115 -11.39 20.09 -5.92
C ALA A 115 -10.19 19.55 -6.73
N ALA A 116 -9.57 18.45 -6.29
CA ALA A 116 -8.48 17.82 -7.03
C ALA A 116 -8.97 17.19 -8.35
N LEU A 117 -10.14 16.55 -8.35
CA LEU A 117 -10.76 16.02 -9.57
C LEU A 117 -11.14 17.13 -10.54
N ASP A 118 -11.70 18.23 -10.05
CA ASP A 118 -12.03 19.40 -10.88
C ASP A 118 -10.77 20.03 -11.48
N ARG A 119 -9.69 20.13 -10.69
CA ARG A 119 -8.40 20.70 -11.11
C ARG A 119 -7.70 19.86 -12.18
N HIS A 120 -7.69 18.54 -12.05
CA HIS A 120 -7.03 17.65 -13.00
C HIS A 120 -7.90 17.29 -14.21
N GLY A 121 -9.23 17.37 -14.05
CA GLY A 121 -10.20 17.09 -15.10
C GLY A 121 -9.97 15.72 -15.75
N PRO A 122 -9.81 15.64 -17.08
CA PRO A 122 -9.65 14.36 -17.78
C PRO A 122 -8.32 13.64 -17.50
N LYS A 123 -7.37 14.27 -16.81
CA LYS A 123 -6.05 13.71 -16.51
C LYS A 123 -6.07 12.73 -15.34
N LEU A 124 -7.14 12.72 -14.54
CA LEU A 124 -7.29 11.88 -13.37
C LEU A 124 -8.65 11.21 -13.35
N ARG A 125 -8.67 9.90 -13.09
CA ARG A 125 -9.90 9.16 -12.80
C ARG A 125 -9.73 8.33 -11.53
N LEU A 126 -10.70 8.41 -10.63
CA LEU A 126 -10.81 7.49 -9.49
C LEU A 126 -11.78 6.36 -9.86
N VAL A 127 -11.38 5.14 -9.51
CA VAL A 127 -12.19 3.93 -9.59
C VAL A 127 -12.27 3.36 -8.19
N TYR A 128 -13.48 3.08 -7.72
CA TYR A 128 -13.71 2.59 -6.37
C TYR A 128 -13.88 1.07 -6.37
N THR A 129 -13.21 0.39 -5.44
CA THR A 129 -13.47 -1.03 -5.17
C THR A 129 -14.86 -1.21 -4.54
N PRO A 130 -15.45 -2.42 -4.56
CA PRO A 130 -16.67 -2.70 -3.81
C PRO A 130 -16.48 -2.41 -2.31
N ALA A 131 -17.54 -1.89 -1.67
CA ALA A 131 -17.48 -1.60 -0.24
C ALA A 131 -17.30 -2.88 0.58
N TYR A 132 -16.45 -2.82 1.61
CA TYR A 132 -16.14 -3.94 2.53
C TYR A 132 -15.56 -5.19 1.85
N ASP A 133 -14.99 -5.06 0.65
CA ASP A 133 -14.28 -6.13 -0.04
C ASP A 133 -12.78 -5.79 -0.17
N PRO A 134 -11.97 -6.04 0.87
CA PRO A 134 -10.53 -5.82 0.78
C PRO A 134 -9.86 -6.75 -0.25
N SER A 135 -10.46 -7.89 -0.59
CA SER A 135 -9.89 -8.80 -1.59
C SER A 135 -9.93 -8.23 -3.01
N ALA A 136 -10.82 -7.26 -3.25
CA ALA A 136 -10.91 -6.53 -4.49
C ALA A 136 -9.88 -5.39 -4.64
N ASN A 137 -9.17 -4.99 -3.56
CA ASN A 137 -8.07 -4.04 -3.64
C ASN A 137 -6.74 -4.79 -3.68
N PRO A 138 -6.02 -4.83 -4.82
CA PRO A 138 -4.76 -5.57 -4.91
C PRO A 138 -3.66 -5.05 -3.96
N THR A 139 -3.70 -3.76 -3.59
CA THR A 139 -2.72 -3.14 -2.67
C THR A 139 -2.76 -3.75 -1.27
N GLU A 140 -3.90 -4.28 -0.82
CA GLU A 140 -4.03 -4.98 0.48
C GLU A 140 -3.02 -6.13 0.60
N ARG A 141 -2.58 -6.71 -0.52
CA ARG A 141 -1.57 -7.78 -0.55
C ARG A 141 -0.15 -7.30 -0.23
N LEU A 142 0.13 -5.98 -0.28
CA LEU A 142 1.39 -5.40 0.19
C LEU A 142 1.52 -5.47 1.71
N TRP A 143 0.41 -5.46 2.44
CA TRP A 143 0.43 -5.29 3.89
C TRP A 143 0.86 -6.51 4.68
N PRO A 144 0.49 -7.76 4.35
CA PRO A 144 1.01 -8.92 5.06
C PRO A 144 2.55 -9.01 5.09
N PRO A 145 3.29 -8.90 3.97
CA PRO A 145 4.75 -8.90 4.03
C PRO A 145 5.33 -7.67 4.76
N PHE A 146 4.77 -6.48 4.55
CA PHE A 146 5.16 -5.28 5.30
C PHE A 146 5.00 -5.48 6.81
N ARG A 147 3.83 -5.99 7.25
CA ARG A 147 3.54 -6.20 8.66
C ARG A 147 4.46 -7.24 9.28
N ARG A 148 4.77 -8.33 8.57
CA ARG A 148 5.76 -9.34 9.01
C ARG A 148 7.14 -8.74 9.24
N ALA A 149 7.58 -7.83 8.38
CA ALA A 149 8.89 -7.19 8.49
C ALA A 149 8.94 -6.13 9.60
N VAL A 150 7.88 -5.33 9.72
CA VAL A 150 7.89 -4.09 10.52
C VAL A 150 7.13 -4.24 11.83
N THR A 151 5.83 -4.58 11.77
CA THR A 151 4.89 -4.39 12.90
C THR A 151 4.59 -5.65 13.73
N HIS A 152 4.87 -6.83 13.21
CA HIS A 152 4.55 -8.10 13.87
C HIS A 152 5.57 -8.45 14.94
N ASN A 153 5.12 -8.64 16.18
CA ASN A 153 5.92 -9.15 17.31
C ASN A 153 7.31 -8.49 17.45
N HIS A 154 7.44 -7.23 17.07
CA HIS A 154 8.72 -6.53 17.13
C HIS A 154 9.11 -6.21 18.57
N HIS A 155 10.40 -5.93 18.77
CA HIS A 155 10.99 -5.62 20.08
C HIS A 155 11.60 -4.22 20.14
N ARG A 156 11.34 -3.37 19.14
CA ARG A 156 11.81 -1.98 19.10
C ARG A 156 11.29 -1.20 20.31
N ASP A 157 12.23 -0.63 21.06
CA ASP A 157 11.93 0.17 22.25
C ASP A 157 11.52 1.60 21.87
N ASP A 158 12.10 2.16 20.81
CA ASP A 158 11.73 3.47 20.27
C ASP A 158 10.79 3.34 19.06
N PHE A 159 9.83 4.25 18.97
CA PHE A 159 8.98 4.39 17.79
C PHE A 159 9.78 4.85 16.57
N TRP A 160 10.83 5.63 16.77
CA TRP A 160 11.68 6.09 15.67
C TRP A 160 12.36 4.92 14.94
N ASP A 161 12.86 3.92 15.66
CA ASP A 161 13.45 2.72 15.06
C ASP A 161 12.42 1.97 14.19
N LEU A 162 11.18 1.84 14.69
CA LEU A 162 10.09 1.24 13.94
C LEU A 162 9.74 2.06 12.68
N TYR A 163 9.79 3.38 12.78
CA TYR A 163 9.55 4.29 11.66
C TYR A 163 10.64 4.15 10.59
N CYS A 164 11.91 4.15 10.97
CA CYS A 164 13.02 3.95 10.03
C CYS A 164 12.93 2.59 9.32
N ASP A 165 12.54 1.52 10.01
CA ASP A 165 12.32 0.22 9.38
C ASP A 165 11.14 0.24 8.40
N ALA A 166 10.09 1.00 8.70
CA ALA A 166 8.97 1.20 7.80
C ALA A 166 9.38 1.98 6.54
N GLU A 167 10.17 3.05 6.71
CA GLU A 167 10.75 3.83 5.59
C GLU A 167 11.65 2.97 4.72
N GLN A 168 12.58 2.22 5.32
CA GLN A 168 13.47 1.33 4.59
C GLN A 168 12.67 0.28 3.80
N ASN A 169 11.59 -0.26 4.37
CA ASN A 169 10.75 -1.22 3.67
C ASN A 169 10.09 -0.61 2.42
N PHE A 170 9.66 0.65 2.48
CA PHE A 170 9.10 1.36 1.32
C PHE A 170 10.18 1.70 0.29
N THR A 171 11.37 2.12 0.72
CA THR A 171 12.51 2.33 -0.17
C THR A 171 12.89 1.03 -0.91
N ASP A 172 12.93 -0.10 -0.19
CA ASP A 172 13.23 -1.40 -0.79
C ASP A 172 12.15 -1.85 -1.79
N LEU A 173 10.88 -1.51 -1.51
CA LEU A 173 9.76 -1.83 -2.39
C LEU A 173 9.88 -1.05 -3.71
N ASP A 174 10.14 0.25 -3.66
CA ASP A 174 10.29 1.10 -4.84
C ASP A 174 11.55 0.74 -5.66
N ALA A 175 12.63 0.33 -4.98
CA ALA A 175 13.84 -0.16 -5.64
C ALA A 175 13.66 -1.54 -6.33
N GLN A 176 12.55 -2.24 -6.09
CA GLN A 176 12.29 -3.59 -6.58
C GLN A 176 10.89 -3.70 -7.22
N PRO A 177 10.66 -3.07 -8.39
CA PRO A 177 9.34 -3.04 -9.04
C PRO A 177 8.74 -4.42 -9.29
N GLU A 178 9.54 -5.41 -9.67
CA GLU A 178 9.08 -6.80 -9.84
C GLU A 178 8.54 -7.39 -8.53
N ARG A 179 9.14 -7.04 -7.40
CA ARG A 179 8.66 -7.49 -6.08
C ARG A 179 7.33 -6.83 -5.74
N ALA A 180 7.17 -5.54 -6.07
CA ALA A 180 5.89 -4.84 -5.90
C ALA A 180 4.78 -5.48 -6.75
N LEU A 181 5.06 -5.76 -8.03
CA LEU A 181 4.14 -6.45 -8.95
C LEU A 181 3.73 -7.83 -8.44
N ARG A 182 4.70 -8.63 -7.97
CA ARG A 182 4.43 -9.97 -7.38
C ARG A 182 3.53 -9.87 -6.15
N HIS A 183 3.80 -8.92 -5.24
CA HIS A 183 3.00 -8.77 -4.03
C HIS A 183 1.56 -8.38 -4.33
N ILE A 184 1.33 -7.42 -5.22
CA ILE A 184 -0.05 -7.01 -5.60
C ILE A 184 -0.75 -8.02 -6.49
N GLY A 185 -0.06 -9.11 -6.90
CA GLY A 185 -0.63 -10.13 -7.79
C GLY A 185 -0.90 -9.60 -9.19
N SER A 186 -0.06 -8.68 -9.68
CA SER A 186 -0.18 -8.15 -11.02
C SER A 186 0.15 -9.23 -12.06
N PRO A 187 -0.62 -9.35 -13.16
CA PRO A 187 -0.30 -10.24 -14.27
C PRO A 187 0.97 -9.82 -15.03
N PHE A 188 1.49 -8.62 -14.76
CA PHE A 188 2.75 -8.13 -15.32
C PHE A 188 3.98 -8.55 -14.51
N ALA A 189 3.79 -9.17 -13.33
CA ALA A 189 4.88 -9.74 -12.58
C ALA A 189 5.56 -10.86 -13.37
N ILE A 190 6.88 -10.79 -13.55
CA ILE A 190 7.63 -11.91 -14.13
C ILE A 190 7.59 -13.06 -13.12
N VAL A 191 6.91 -14.15 -13.46
CA VAL A 191 6.97 -15.40 -12.70
C VAL A 191 8.14 -16.20 -13.26
N ASP A 192 9.25 -16.23 -12.53
CA ASP A 192 10.32 -17.17 -12.87
C ASP A 192 9.84 -18.59 -12.55
N ASP A 193 9.81 -19.46 -13.57
CA ASP A 193 9.44 -20.88 -13.45
C ASP A 193 10.24 -21.64 -12.37
N ALA A 194 11.43 -21.13 -12.00
CA ALA A 194 12.23 -21.68 -10.92
C ALA A 194 11.52 -21.65 -9.55
N CYS A 195 10.66 -20.66 -9.29
CA CYS A 195 9.94 -20.56 -8.01
C CYS A 195 8.85 -21.64 -7.86
N LEU A 196 8.19 -22.00 -8.97
CA LEU A 196 7.12 -23.01 -8.99
C LEU A 196 7.65 -24.45 -8.83
N SER A 197 8.94 -24.67 -9.08
CA SER A 197 9.59 -25.98 -8.91
C SER A 197 9.88 -26.33 -7.44
N ASN A 198 10.06 -25.32 -6.57
CA ASN A 198 10.38 -25.55 -5.15
C ASN A 198 9.14 -25.78 -4.27
N GLU A 199 7.94 -25.41 -4.71
CA GLU A 199 6.70 -25.67 -3.97
C GLU A 199 6.05 -27.03 -4.29
N ARG A 200 6.50 -27.72 -5.35
CA ARG A 200 6.05 -29.09 -5.68
C ARG A 200 6.92 -30.20 -5.04
N ALA A 201 7.99 -29.83 -4.35
CA ALA A 201 8.95 -30.75 -3.75
C ALA A 201 8.97 -30.70 -2.21
N ALA A 202 8.01 -30.02 -1.56
CA ALA A 202 7.88 -29.91 -0.11
C ALA A 202 6.56 -30.52 0.40
#